data_AF-A0A8T3PYA3-F1
#
_entry.id   AF-A0A8T3PYA3-F1
#
_cell.length_a   1.000
_cell.length_b   1.000
_cell.length_c   1.000
_cell.angle_alpha   90.00
_cell.angle_beta   90.00
_cell.angle_gamma   90.00
#
_symmetry.space_group_name_H-M   'P 1'
#
loop_
_entity.id
_entity.type
_entity.pdbx_description
1 polymer ?
#
loop_
_entity_poly.entity_id
_entity_poly.type
_entity_poly.pdbx_seq_one_letter_code
_entity_poly.pdbx_strand_id
1 'polypeptide(L)' 'MKTAISVPDPLFAEAERLVRRSGRSRSEVYSAAIREYVARHTPDDITQALDRVAEQLGDPTEENRFIVAAARHRFQSSEW' A
#
# COMPACT_ATOMS: atom_id res chain seq x y z
N MET A 1 -6.98 -13.76 -11.35
CA MET A 1 -7.35 -14.89 -10.47
C MET A 1 -8.82 -14.77 -10.11
N LYS A 2 -9.56 -15.89 -10.01
CA LYS A 2 -10.94 -15.93 -9.50
C LYS A 2 -10.94 -16.71 -8.19
N THR A 3 -11.49 -16.10 -7.14
CA THR A 3 -11.58 -16.71 -5.80
C THR A 3 -13.02 -16.69 -5.36
N ALA A 4 -13.53 -17.80 -4.83
CA ALA A 4 -14.83 -17.85 -4.18
C ALA A 4 -14.65 -17.55 -2.69
N ILE A 5 -15.42 -16.60 -2.16
CA ILE A 5 -15.41 -16.22 -0.75
C ILE A 5 -16.82 -16.34 -0.18
N SER A 6 -16.94 -16.79 1.07
CA SER A 6 -18.20 -16.74 1.81
C SER A 6 -18.33 -15.38 2.49
N VAL A 7 -19.48 -14.73 2.32
CA VAL A 7 -19.79 -13.41 2.89
C VAL A 7 -21.15 -13.49 3.57
N PRO A 8 -21.32 -12.93 4.78
CA PRO A 8 -22.64 -12.89 5.44
C PRO A 8 -23.70 -12.19 4.57
N ASP A 9 -24.92 -12.74 4.54
CA ASP A 9 -26.04 -12.20 3.73
C ASP A 9 -26.30 -10.70 3.94
N PRO A 10 -26.28 -10.14 5.17
CA PRO A 10 -26.50 -8.71 5.37
C PRO A 10 -25.43 -7.86 4.66
N LEU A 11 -24.17 -8.28 4.74
CA LEU A 11 -23.05 -7.58 4.12
C LEU A 11 -23.11 -7.69 2.60
N PHE A 12 -23.48 -8.87 2.07
CA PHE A 12 -23.70 -9.06 0.64
C PHE A 12 -24.80 -8.11 0.12
N ALA A 13 -25.93 -8.01 0.82
CA ALA A 13 -27.03 -7.12 0.44
C ALA A 13 -26.62 -5.63 0.46
N GLU A 14 -25.78 -5.23 1.41
CA GLU A 14 -25.19 -3.88 1.45
C GLU A 14 -24.30 -3.59 0.24
N ALA A 15 -23.40 -4.52 -0.09
CA ALA A 15 -22.53 -4.41 -1.24
C ALA A 15 -23.33 -4.35 -2.55
N GLU A 16 -24.38 -5.16 -2.71
CA GLU A 16 -25.25 -5.14 -3.90
C GLU A 16 -25.97 -3.79 -4.07
N ARG A 17 -26.37 -3.14 -2.97
CA ARG A 17 -26.94 -1.79 -3.03
C ARG A 17 -25.90 -0.77 -3.51
N LEU A 18 -24.65 -0.89 -3.07
CA LEU A 18 -23.56 -0.03 -3.53
C LEU A 18 -23.24 -0.23 -5.01
N VAL A 19 -23.17 -1.48 -5.47
CA VAL A 19 -22.98 -1.85 -6.88
C VAL A 19 -24.04 -1.18 -7.75
N ARG A 20 -25.32 -1.30 -7.37
CA ARG A 20 -26.44 -0.69 -8.11
C ARG A 20 -26.37 0.83 -8.14
N ARG A 21 -26.08 1.48 -7.00
CA ARG A 21 -25.99 2.95 -6.94
C ARG A 21 -24.78 3.52 -7.68
N SER A 22 -23.67 2.79 -7.69
CA SER A 22 -22.42 3.25 -8.31
C SER A 22 -22.33 2.91 -9.81
N GLY A 23 -23.20 2.06 -10.33
CA GLY A 23 -23.15 1.60 -11.73
C GLY A 23 -21.94 0.70 -12.04
N ARG A 24 -21.20 0.26 -11.01
CA ARG A 24 -19.99 -0.55 -11.15
C ARG A 24 -20.34 -2.03 -11.13
N SER A 25 -19.45 -2.86 -11.67
CA SER A 25 -19.59 -4.31 -11.53
C SER A 25 -19.34 -4.77 -10.09
N ARG A 26 -19.93 -5.91 -9.72
CA ARG A 26 -19.68 -6.56 -8.42
C ARG A 26 -18.19 -6.79 -8.18
N SER A 27 -17.49 -7.34 -9.17
CA SER A 27 -16.04 -7.58 -9.11
C SER A 27 -15.24 -6.32 -8.84
N GLU A 28 -15.59 -5.18 -9.43
CA GLU A 28 -14.89 -3.92 -9.18
C GLU A 28 -15.08 -3.39 -7.77
N VAL A 29 -16.30 -3.48 -7.23
CA VAL A 29 -16.60 -3.05 -5.86
C VAL A 29 -15.84 -3.91 -4.85
N TYR A 30 -15.92 -5.23 -4.96
CA TYR A 30 -15.19 -6.13 -4.06
C TYR A 30 -13.67 -5.98 -4.19
N SER A 31 -13.14 -5.85 -5.42
CA SER A 31 -11.70 -5.66 -5.62
C SER A 31 -11.20 -4.35 -5.03
N ALA A 32 -11.99 -3.28 -5.14
CA ALA A 32 -11.67 -1.99 -4.53
C ALA A 32 -11.65 -2.08 -3.00
N ALA A 33 -12.66 -2.74 -2.41
CA ALA A 33 -12.72 -2.94 -0.96
C ALA A 33 -11.51 -3.74 -0.44
N ILE A 34 -11.12 -4.81 -1.12
CA ILE A 34 -9.95 -5.62 -0.76
C ILE A 34 -8.67 -4.77 -0.85
N ARG A 35 -8.49 -4.02 -1.95
CA ARG A 35 -7.32 -3.15 -2.12
C ARG A 35 -7.20 -2.13 -1.00
N GLU A 36 -8.32 -1.48 -0.66
CA GLU A 36 -8.35 -0.49 0.40
C GLU A 36 -8.09 -1.12 1.78
N TYR A 37 -8.66 -2.30 2.03
CA TYR A 37 -8.41 -3.04 3.26
C TYR A 37 -6.93 -3.40 3.41
N VAL A 38 -6.31 -3.96 2.37
CA VAL A 38 -4.88 -4.28 2.37
C VAL A 38 -4.06 -3.01 2.60
N ALA A 39 -4.28 -1.96 1.83
CA ALA A 39 -3.53 -0.71 1.98
C ALA A 39 -3.62 -0.12 3.40
N ARG A 40 -4.79 -0.19 4.06
CA ARG A 40 -4.97 0.25 5.45
C ARG A 40 -4.25 -0.61 6.49
N HIS A 41 -3.91 -1.85 6.16
CA HIS A 41 -3.29 -2.81 7.08
C HIS A 41 -1.86 -3.20 6.68
N THR A 42 -1.29 -2.55 5.68
CA THR A 42 0.10 -2.76 5.26
C THR A 42 0.88 -1.44 5.27
N PRO A 43 0.95 -0.73 6.41
CA PRO A 43 1.78 0.48 6.53
C PRO A 43 3.27 0.17 6.26
N ASP A 44 3.70 -1.05 6.57
CA ASP A 44 5.09 -1.49 6.42
C ASP A 44 5.47 -1.82 4.97
N ASP A 45 4.53 -1.93 4.03
CA ASP A 45 4.88 -2.27 2.64
C ASP A 45 5.67 -1.15 1.96
N ILE A 46 5.39 0.11 2.28
CA ILE A 46 6.15 1.25 1.77
C ILE A 46 7.54 1.25 2.40
N THR A 47 7.64 1.07 3.72
CA THR A 47 8.92 0.96 4.43
C THR A 47 9.75 -0.18 3.88
N GLN A 48 9.19 -1.39 3.76
CA GLN A 48 9.87 -2.56 3.18
C GLN A 48 10.19 -2.39 1.69
N ALA A 49 9.40 -1.62 0.93
CA ALA A 49 9.76 -1.28 -0.45
C ALA A 49 10.96 -0.32 -0.48
N LEU A 50 11.00 0.67 0.40
CA LEU A 50 12.12 1.60 0.52
C LEU A 50 13.38 0.90 1.05
N ASP A 51 13.24 -0.02 2.01
CA ASP A 51 14.34 -0.83 2.52
C ASP A 51 14.95 -1.68 1.40
N ARG A 52 14.12 -2.34 0.56
CA ARG A 52 14.60 -3.08 -0.60
C ARG A 52 15.34 -2.20 -1.62
N VAL A 53 14.88 -0.97 -1.84
CA VAL A 53 15.59 0.00 -2.70
C VAL A 53 16.92 0.40 -2.06
N ALA A 54 16.95 0.63 -0.75
CA ALA A 54 18.17 0.95 -0.03
C ALA A 54 19.19 -0.21 -0.10
N GLU A 55 18.74 -1.46 0.07
CA GLU A 55 19.58 -2.66 -0.10
C GLU A 55 20.16 -2.76 -1.51
N GLN A 56 19.38 -2.46 -2.55
CA GLN A 56 19.85 -2.47 -3.94
C GLN A 56 20.93 -1.41 -4.23
N LEU A 57 20.82 -0.25 -3.59
CA LEU A 57 21.80 0.83 -3.74
C LEU A 57 23.12 0.52 -3.02
N GLY A 58 23.10 -0.39 -2.03
CA GLY A 58 24.26 -0.81 -1.27
C GLY A 58 24.78 0.24 -0.29
N ASP A 59 25.90 -0.07 0.36
CA ASP A 59 26.51 0.86 1.31
C ASP A 59 27.13 2.08 0.63
N PRO A 60 27.15 3.24 1.31
CA PRO A 60 27.83 4.43 0.83
C PRO A 60 29.32 4.14 0.56
N THR A 61 29.80 4.59 -0.59
CA THR A 61 31.21 4.56 -0.94
C THR A 61 31.91 5.82 -0.41
N GLU A 62 33.24 5.82 -0.40
CA GLU A 62 34.02 6.99 0.01
C GLU A 62 33.66 8.26 -0.79
N GLU A 63 33.34 8.09 -2.08
CA GLU A 63 33.02 9.15 -3.03
C GLU A 63 31.66 9.81 -2.79
N ASN A 64 30.68 9.06 -2.27
CA ASN A 64 29.31 9.57 -2.06
C ASN A 64 28.96 9.75 -0.56
N ARG A 65 29.91 9.47 0.34
CA ARG A 65 29.74 9.58 1.80
C ARG A 65 29.20 10.93 2.25
N PHE A 66 29.68 12.02 1.65
CA PHE A 66 29.20 13.37 1.95
C PHE A 66 27.72 13.56 1.59
N ILE A 67 27.32 13.11 0.40
CA ILE A 67 25.94 13.22 -0.10
C ILE A 67 25.00 12.42 0.79
N VAL A 68 25.39 11.20 1.19
CA VAL A 68 24.60 10.36 2.09
C VAL A 68 24.47 10.98 3.49
N ALA A 69 25.56 11.52 4.05
CA ALA A 69 25.53 12.18 5.36
C ALA A 69 24.62 13.42 5.36
N ALA A 70 24.71 14.24 4.31
CA ALA A 70 23.84 15.41 4.14
C ALA A 70 22.36 15.02 3.98
N ALA A 71 22.06 13.97 3.21
CA ALA A 71 20.71 13.46 3.03
C ALA A 71 20.12 12.94 4.35
N ARG A 72 20.87 12.14 5.12
CA ARG A 72 20.44 11.62 6.43
C ARG A 72 20.09 12.74 7.41
N HIS A 73 20.94 13.76 7.49
CA HIS A 73 20.69 14.91 8.37
C HIS A 73 19.40 15.65 8.01
N ARG A 74 19.11 15.77 6.70
CA ARG A 74 17.87 16.40 6.23
C ARG A 74 16.63 15.54 6.49
N PHE A 75 16.71 14.23 6.32
CA PHE A 75 15.58 13.34 6.61
C PHE A 75 15.24 13.23 8.10
N GLN A 76 16.23 13.37 8.99
CA GLN A 76 16.00 13.38 10.44
C GLN A 76 15.36 14.68 10.96
N SER A 77 15.43 15.76 10.19
CA SER A 77 14.87 17.07 10.56
C SER A 77 13.52 17.37 9.91
N SER A 78 13.04 16.48 9.04
CA SER A 78 11.70 16.56 8.47
C SER A 78 10.66 15.95 9.41
N GLU A 79 9.63 16.73 9.73
CA GLU A 79 8.43 16.22 10.40
C GLU A 79 7.58 15.47 9.37
N TRP A 80 7.21 14.23 9.72
CA TRP A 80 6.33 13.35 8.94
C TRP A 80 4.94 13.31 9.57
#